data_AF-A0A9D8IHG3-F1
#
_entry.id   AF-A0A9D8IHG3-F1
#
_cell.length_a   1.000
_cell.length_b   1.000
_cell.length_c   1.000
_cell.angle_alpha   90.00
_cell.angle_beta   90.00
_cell.angle_gamma   90.00
#
_symmetry.space_group_name_H-M   'P 1'
#
loop_
_entity.id
_entity.type
_entity.pdbx_description
1 polymer ?
#
loop_
_entity_poly.entity_id
_entity_poly.type
_entity_poly.pdbx_seq_one_letter_code
_entity_poly.pdbx_strand_id
1 'polypeptide(L)'
;MDKDMLVLEQASNAVLSIDRKYRNADFNGKISLKDERDKLYNEYAKARLKLLEDGMICTDDNVKEMMEIRAEIEQAIQTQSIVIGIGKLVKFLAKFAK
;
A
#
# COMPACT_ATOMS: atom_id res chain seq x y z
N MET A 1 4.19 19.10 10.21
CA MET A 1 3.48 17.80 10.20
C MET A 1 4.50 16.77 9.80
N ASP A 2 4.60 15.67 10.55
CA ASP A 2 5.55 14.60 10.25
C ASP A 2 5.09 13.87 8.97
N LYS A 3 5.88 14.00 7.90
CA LYS A 3 5.53 13.46 6.58
C LYS A 3 5.67 11.96 6.52
N ASP A 4 6.58 11.39 7.31
CA ASP A 4 6.79 9.95 7.39
C ASP A 4 5.55 9.30 8.01
N MET A 5 5.05 9.91 9.09
CA MET A 5 3.81 9.48 9.73
C MET A 5 2.61 9.56 8.77
N LEU A 6 2.50 10.62 7.95
CA LEU A 6 1.44 10.71 6.95
C LEU A 6 1.53 9.61 5.89
N VAL A 7 2.73 9.38 5.34
CA VAL A 7 2.94 8.32 4.35
C VAL A 7 2.57 6.96 4.95
N LEU A 8 2.97 6.71 6.20
CA LEU A 8 2.63 5.49 6.93
C LEU A 8 1.12 5.31 7.15
N GLU A 9 0.42 6.36 7.55
CA GLU A 9 -1.03 6.33 7.73
C GLU A 9 -1.76 6.02 6.41
N GLN A 10 -1.37 6.70 5.32
CA GLN A 10 -1.97 6.45 4.02
C GLN A 10 -1.68 5.03 3.51
N ALA A 11 -0.45 4.55 3.66
CA ALA A 11 -0.06 3.19 3.32
C ALA A 11 -0.83 2.15 4.13
N SER A 12 -0.96 2.35 5.45
CA SER A 12 -1.72 1.47 6.34
C SER A 12 -3.19 1.34 5.90
N ASN A 13 -3.83 2.48 5.61
CA ASN A 13 -5.21 2.52 5.14
C ASN A 13 -5.40 1.79 3.80
N ALA A 14 -4.44 1.93 2.87
CA ALA A 14 -4.48 1.22 1.60
C ALA A 14 -4.34 -0.30 1.79
N VAL A 15 -3.37 -0.74 2.60
CA VAL A 15 -3.16 -2.17 2.93
C VAL A 15 -4.42 -2.77 3.57
N LEU A 16 -5.01 -2.11 4.56
CA LEU A 16 -6.24 -2.56 5.22
C LEU A 16 -7.43 -2.65 4.26
N SER A 17 -7.50 -1.77 3.27
CA SER A 17 -8.57 -1.80 2.26
C SER A 17 -8.43 -2.98 1.31
N ILE A 18 -7.19 -3.30 0.90
CA ILE A 18 -6.88 -4.51 0.11
C ILE A 18 -7.15 -5.78 0.93
N ASP A 19 -6.78 -5.80 2.21
CA ASP A 19 -7.05 -6.94 3.09
C ASP A 19 -8.55 -7.20 3.27
N ARG A 20 -9.34 -6.13 3.44
CA ARG A 20 -10.81 -6.22 3.45
C ARG A 20 -11.37 -6.80 2.16
N LYS A 21 -10.86 -6.37 0.99
CA LYS A 21 -11.27 -6.94 -0.31
C LYS A 21 -10.95 -8.44 -0.38
N TYR A 22 -9.74 -8.84 0.03
CA TYR A 22 -9.33 -10.24 0.05
C TYR A 22 -10.24 -11.10 0.94
N ARG A 23 -10.55 -10.63 2.16
CA ARG A 23 -11.41 -11.37 3.10
C ARG A 23 -12.81 -11.62 2.53
N ASN A 24 -13.35 -10.62 1.85
CA ASN A 24 -14.69 -10.63 1.26
C ASN A 24 -14.76 -11.29 -0.13
N ALA A 25 -13.64 -11.64 -0.75
CA ALA A 25 -13.61 -12.33 -2.03
C ALA A 25 -14.02 -13.80 -1.90
N ASP A 26 -14.55 -14.36 -2.99
CA ASP A 26 -14.78 -15.79 -3.14
C ASP A 26 -13.46 -16.57 -3.24
N PHE A 27 -13.52 -17.89 -3.36
CA PHE A 27 -12.32 -18.73 -3.40
C PHE A 27 -11.37 -18.36 -4.55
N ASN A 28 -11.92 -18.16 -5.75
CA ASN A 28 -11.14 -17.79 -6.93
C ASN A 28 -10.54 -16.38 -6.80
N GLY A 29 -11.28 -15.41 -6.26
CA GLY A 29 -10.80 -14.07 -5.98
C GLY A 29 -9.72 -14.05 -4.88
N LYS A 30 -9.81 -14.94 -3.89
CA LYS A 30 -8.74 -15.12 -2.90
C LYS A 30 -7.48 -15.69 -3.53
N ILE A 31 -7.60 -16.67 -4.45
CA ILE A 31 -6.44 -17.19 -5.18
C ILE A 31 -5.79 -16.08 -6.00
N SER A 32 -6.58 -15.31 -6.75
CA SER A 32 -6.03 -14.27 -7.65
C SER A 32 -5.39 -13.09 -6.93
N LEU A 33 -5.77 -12.82 -5.68
CA LEU A 33 -5.23 -11.71 -4.89
C LEU A 33 -4.12 -12.11 -3.93
N LYS A 34 -3.92 -13.41 -3.69
CA LYS A 34 -3.06 -13.89 -2.60
C LYS A 34 -1.62 -13.42 -2.75
N ASP A 35 -1.00 -13.68 -3.90
CA ASP A 35 0.44 -13.45 -4.09
C ASP A 35 0.76 -11.95 -4.02
N GLU A 36 -0.08 -11.12 -4.61
CA GLU A 36 0.05 -9.67 -4.64
C GLU A 36 -0.18 -9.06 -3.26
N ARG A 37 -1.17 -9.56 -2.52
CA ARG A 37 -1.41 -9.17 -1.13
C ARG A 37 -0.21 -9.53 -0.24
N ASP A 38 0.33 -10.73 -0.39
CA ASP A 38 1.46 -11.19 0.44
C ASP A 38 2.74 -10.39 0.12
N LYS A 39 3.00 -10.11 -1.16
CA LYS A 39 4.07 -9.17 -1.58
C LYS A 39 3.89 -7.79 -0.95
N LEU A 40 2.66 -7.26 -0.97
CA LEU A 40 2.34 -5.97 -0.36
C LEU A 40 2.62 -5.94 1.14
N TYR A 41 2.19 -6.96 1.88
CA TYR A 41 2.47 -7.02 3.32
C TYR A 41 3.97 -7.05 3.64
N ASN A 42 4.75 -7.78 2.84
CA ASN A 42 6.20 -7.83 2.99
C ASN A 42 6.84 -6.44 2.78
N GLU A 43 6.51 -5.76 1.68
CA GLU A 43 7.06 -4.43 1.40
C GLU A 43 6.56 -3.38 2.38
N TYR A 44 5.30 -3.47 2.82
CA TYR A 44 4.77 -2.59 3.86
C TYR A 44 5.50 -2.76 5.19
N ALA A 45 5.80 -3.99 5.61
CA ALA A 45 6.53 -4.24 6.85
C ALA A 45 7.95 -3.62 6.80
N LYS A 46 8.66 -3.78 5.67
CA LYS A 46 9.99 -3.19 5.47
C LYS A 46 9.95 -1.67 5.45
N ALA A 47 9.06 -1.09 4.63
CA ALA A 47 8.88 0.35 4.53
C ALA A 47 8.49 0.95 5.89
N ARG A 48 7.63 0.26 6.66
CA ARG A 48 7.23 0.70 8.00
C ARG A 48 8.39 0.73 8.97
N LEU A 49 9.26 -0.28 8.97
CA LEU A 49 10.45 -0.26 9.80
C LEU A 49 11.32 0.96 9.48
N LYS A 50 11.53 1.22 8.19
CA LYS A 50 12.38 2.31 7.70
C LYS A 50 11.83 3.71 7.94
N LEU A 51 10.53 3.92 7.74
CA LEU A 51 9.85 5.19 8.03
C LEU A 51 9.68 5.47 9.53
N LEU A 52 9.96 4.49 10.40
CA LEU A 52 10.01 4.66 11.85
C LEU A 52 11.45 4.86 12.36
N GLU A 53 12.47 4.70 11.52
CA GLU A 53 13.86 5.02 11.87
C GLU A 53 14.08 6.55 11.85
N ASP A 54 14.74 7.09 12.88
CA ASP A 54 15.08 8.52 12.92
C ASP A 54 15.97 8.91 11.73
N GLY A 55 15.59 9.96 10.99
CA GLY A 55 16.38 10.55 9.90
C GLY A 55 15.93 10.22 8.49
N MET A 56 14.86 9.42 8.31
CA MET A 56 14.13 9.40 7.04
C MET A 56 13.35 10.73 6.90
N ILE A 57 13.32 11.30 5.70
CA ILE A 57 12.56 12.54 5.44
C ILE A 57 11.75 12.29 4.17
N CYS A 58 10.51 11.85 4.34
CA CYS A 58 9.52 11.88 3.26
C CYS A 58 9.32 13.31 2.80
N THR A 59 9.21 13.50 1.50
CA THR A 59 8.92 14.80 0.90
C THR A 59 7.41 15.00 0.73
N ASP A 60 7.00 16.23 0.39
CA ASP A 60 5.59 16.48 0.03
C ASP A 60 5.17 15.67 -1.20
N ASP A 61 6.10 15.40 -2.12
CA ASP A 61 5.85 14.57 -3.29
C ASP A 61 5.57 13.12 -2.89
N ASN A 62 6.25 12.58 -1.86
CA ASN A 62 5.95 11.24 -1.36
C ASN A 62 4.56 11.15 -0.75
N VAL A 63 4.15 12.17 0.01
CA VAL A 63 2.79 12.25 0.57
C VAL A 63 1.77 12.30 -0.56
N LYS A 64 1.99 13.17 -1.56
CA LYS A 64 1.09 13.31 -2.71
C LYS A 64 0.97 12.01 -3.51
N GLU A 65 2.09 11.38 -3.85
CA GLU A 65 2.12 10.11 -4.57
C GLU A 65 1.37 9.00 -3.80
N MET A 66 1.56 8.92 -2.48
CA MET A 66 0.86 7.94 -1.65
C MET A 66 -0.66 8.21 -1.58
N MET A 67 -1.07 9.48 -1.52
CA MET A 67 -2.49 9.85 -1.58
C MET A 67 -3.13 9.46 -2.92
N GLU A 68 -2.42 9.69 -4.03
CA GLU A 68 -2.87 9.29 -5.37
C GLU A 68 -3.02 7.77 -5.48
N ILE A 69 -2.01 7.02 -5.06
CA ILE A 69 -2.03 5.55 -5.05
C ILE A 69 -3.20 5.02 -4.21
N ARG A 70 -3.45 5.63 -3.03
CA ARG A 70 -4.58 5.25 -2.19
C ARG A 70 -5.91 5.49 -2.91
N ALA A 71 -6.10 6.66 -3.50
CA ALA A 71 -7.33 6.98 -4.22
C ALA A 71 -7.57 6.01 -5.40
N GLU A 72 -6.52 5.66 -6.14
CA GLU A 72 -6.60 4.67 -7.20
C GLU A 72 -6.98 3.28 -6.67
N ILE A 73 -6.44 2.86 -5.52
CA ILE A 73 -6.82 1.59 -4.88
C ILE A 73 -8.29 1.61 -4.46
N GLU A 74 -8.75 2.69 -3.85
CA GLU A 74 -10.15 2.82 -3.43
C GLU A 74 -11.11 2.74 -4.63
N GLN A 75 -10.75 3.36 -5.76
CA GLN A 75 -11.49 3.20 -7.02
C GLN A 75 -11.38 1.78 -7.59
N ALA A 76 -10.18 1.19 -7.58
CA ALA A 76 -9.91 -0.13 -8.13
C ALA A 76 -10.57 -1.26 -7.34
N ILE A 77 -10.82 -1.07 -6.03
CA ILE A 77 -11.58 -2.01 -5.18
C ILE A 77 -13.01 -2.20 -5.69
N GLN A 78 -13.60 -1.16 -6.28
CA GLN A 78 -14.94 -1.22 -6.88
C GLN A 78 -14.94 -1.87 -8.26
N THR A 79 -13.77 -2.07 -8.86
CA THR A 79 -13.61 -2.69 -10.19
C THR A 79 -12.81 -4.00 -10.07
N GLN A 80 -12.54 -4.67 -11.19
CA GLN A 80 -11.67 -5.86 -11.22
C GLN A 80 -10.17 -5.50 -11.34
N SER A 81 -9.80 -4.22 -11.17
CA SER A 81 -8.44 -3.72 -11.43
C SER A 81 -7.56 -3.57 -10.19
N ILE A 82 -7.96 -4.11 -9.04
CA ILE A 82 -7.25 -3.94 -7.76
C ILE A 82 -5.79 -4.43 -7.79
N VAL A 83 -5.48 -5.47 -8.59
CA VAL A 83 -4.13 -6.01 -8.75
C VAL A 83 -3.13 -4.94 -9.21
N ILE A 84 -3.56 -4.04 -10.11
CA ILE A 84 -2.71 -2.94 -10.60
C ILE A 84 -2.43 -1.95 -9.47
N GLY A 85 -3.46 -1.61 -8.67
CA GLY A 85 -3.32 -0.74 -7.50
C GLY A 85 -2.37 -1.33 -6.46
N ILE A 86 -2.47 -2.63 -6.18
CA ILE A 86 -1.54 -3.34 -5.30
C ILE A 86 -0.10 -3.23 -5.83
N GLY A 87 0.10 -3.46 -7.12
CA GLY A 87 1.42 -3.35 -7.75
C GLY A 87 2.04 -1.95 -7.64
N LYS A 88 1.24 -0.89 -7.82
CA LYS A 88 1.69 0.49 -7.64
C LYS A 88 2.11 0.77 -6.19
N LEU A 89 1.32 0.31 -5.23
CA LEU A 89 1.65 0.47 -3.81
C LEU A 89 2.91 -0.30 -3.42
N VAL A 90 3.06 -1.55 -3.88
CA VAL A 90 4.29 -2.34 -3.70
C VAL A 90 5.50 -1.56 -4.23
N LYS A 91 5.42 -1.02 -5.45
CA LYS A 91 6.50 -0.25 -6.07
C LYS A 91 6.85 1.02 -5.28
N PHE A 92 5.84 1.71 -4.75
CA PHE A 92 6.03 2.88 -3.92
C PHE A 92 6.74 2.53 -2.60
N LEU A 93 6.24 1.52 -1.88
CA LEU A 93 6.81 1.07 -0.61
C LEU A 93 8.25 0.56 -0.76
N ALA A 94 8.55 -0.09 -1.89
CA ALA A 94 9.90 -0.56 -2.21
C ALA A 94 10.95 0.57 -2.31
N LYS A 95 10.54 1.84 -2.46
CA LYS A 95 11.45 3.00 -2.39
C LYS A 95 12.03 3.18 -1.00
N PHE A 96 11.27 2.81 0.03
CA PHE A 96 11.63 2.94 1.44
C PHE A 96 12.16 1.64 2.03
N ALA A 97 11.96 0.50 1.36
CA ALA A 97 12.35 -0.83 1.86
C ALA A 97 13.83 -1.21 1.63
N LYS A 98 14.67 -0.26 1.20
CA LYS A 98 16.11 -0.47 0.92
C LYS A 98 17.01 -0.07 2.08
#